data_AF-A0A965AP99-F1
#
_entry.id   AF-A0A965AP99-F1
#
_cell.length_a   1.000
_cell.length_b   1.000
_cell.length_c   1.000
_cell.angle_alpha   90.00
_cell.angle_beta   90.00
_cell.angle_gamma   90.00
#
_symmetry.space_group_name_H-M   'P 1'
#
loop_
_entity.id
_entity.type
_entity.pdbx_description
1 polymer ?
#
loop_
_entity_poly.entity_id
_entity_poly.type
_entity_poly.pdbx_seq_one_letter_code
_entity_poly.pdbx_strand_id
1 'polypeptide(L)'
;QQAAWQQRTDPARLRQAGTDLGSDDPEQRQQAADILLRGGTAALPVLVELLMQPVPEGDDPQQAIRFVQRRRLTRQIIGRLGTSGTEALISWLGSADFDHFPGVIAALDVLVDRGSLPTETSPDAATSLAVADVLLGPALIPEFAAATRTAARSLLDKLAERKLAPPDCAEENLTPATGCRLLAAKLDRLLTQAGIPEADSLSDGNTAGGLPEPTVEQYLWVAQTSRPEIRYLPPTAARGLRAGHLARDLSGLGCTDEAAVRLVLLAQAETLILFADEPASAVAAVPREVLAETLSGPSGYDSRVAAEVLDEAVTREMPPAAAVVARTLREHAGTAPLTLIRPSLVRATSMASDLVQFEA
;
A
#
# COMPACT_ATOMS: atom_id res chain seq x y z
N GLN A 1 24.61 4.72 -17.75
CA GLN A 1 23.54 3.83 -17.27
C GLN A 1 22.26 4.61 -16.97
N GLN A 2 22.34 5.73 -16.24
CA GLN A 2 21.19 6.59 -15.92
C GLN A 2 20.43 7.15 -17.14
N ALA A 3 21.12 7.62 -18.18
CA ALA A 3 20.47 8.08 -19.43
C ALA A 3 19.73 6.95 -20.17
N ALA A 4 20.27 5.73 -20.17
CA ALA A 4 19.62 4.58 -20.78
C ALA A 4 18.38 4.11 -19.98
N TRP A 5 18.40 4.27 -18.65
CA TRP A 5 17.24 4.01 -17.80
C TRP A 5 16.15 5.06 -18.03
N GLN A 6 16.51 6.36 -18.02
CA GLN A 6 15.58 7.46 -18.31
C GLN A 6 14.88 7.29 -19.66
N GLN A 7 15.62 6.86 -20.69
CA GLN A 7 15.03 6.61 -22.00
C GLN A 7 14.07 5.41 -22.02
N ARG A 8 14.29 4.39 -21.16
CA ARG A 8 13.39 3.23 -21.03
C ARG A 8 12.11 3.56 -20.27
N THR A 9 12.20 4.49 -19.31
CA THR A 9 11.08 4.89 -18.44
C THR A 9 10.41 6.20 -18.86
N ASP A 10 10.75 6.72 -20.04
CA ASP A 10 10.15 7.93 -20.62
C ASP A 10 8.64 7.75 -20.85
N PRO A 11 7.77 8.52 -20.14
CA PRO A 11 6.33 8.39 -20.25
C PRO A 11 5.77 8.67 -21.64
N ALA A 12 6.38 9.58 -22.42
CA ALA A 12 5.91 9.88 -23.77
C ALA A 12 6.15 8.70 -24.70
N ARG A 13 7.34 8.10 -24.61
CA ARG A 13 7.72 6.92 -25.37
C ARG A 13 6.85 5.71 -25.03
N LEU A 14 6.58 5.48 -23.74
CA LEU A 14 5.73 4.36 -23.30
C LEU A 14 4.28 4.53 -23.76
N ARG A 15 3.72 5.75 -23.70
CA ARG A 15 2.37 6.04 -24.22
C ARG A 15 2.27 5.83 -25.74
N GLN A 16 3.29 6.25 -26.49
CA GLN A 16 3.33 5.98 -27.93
C GLN A 16 3.37 4.47 -28.20
N ALA A 17 4.21 3.73 -27.47
CA ALA A 17 4.24 2.28 -27.59
C ALA A 17 2.89 1.62 -27.24
N GLY A 18 2.15 2.15 -26.26
CA GLY A 18 0.78 1.70 -25.98
C GLY A 18 -0.19 1.87 -27.15
N THR A 19 -0.08 2.99 -27.87
CA THR A 19 -0.86 3.26 -29.09
C THR A 19 -0.46 2.30 -30.20
N ASP A 20 0.84 2.18 -30.45
CA ASP A 20 1.44 1.37 -31.50
C ASP A 20 1.21 -0.13 -31.31
N LEU A 21 0.91 -0.58 -30.09
CA LEU A 21 0.53 -1.98 -29.80
C LEU A 21 -0.76 -2.39 -30.54
N GLY A 22 -1.59 -1.43 -30.94
CA GLY A 22 -2.78 -1.62 -31.77
C GLY A 22 -2.57 -1.38 -33.27
N SER A 23 -1.33 -1.11 -33.73
CA SER A 23 -1.03 -0.84 -35.14
C SER A 23 -1.38 -2.02 -36.04
N ASP A 24 -1.67 -1.77 -37.32
CA ASP A 24 -1.86 -2.81 -38.33
C ASP A 24 -0.52 -3.46 -38.75
N ASP A 25 0.58 -2.72 -38.61
CA ASP A 25 1.93 -3.16 -38.92
C ASP A 25 2.47 -4.14 -37.84
N PRO A 26 2.77 -5.41 -38.19
CA PRO A 26 3.36 -6.37 -37.26
C PRO A 26 4.70 -5.94 -36.67
N GLU A 27 5.55 -5.27 -37.45
CA GLU A 27 6.88 -4.84 -36.99
C GLU A 27 6.75 -3.72 -35.95
N GLN A 28 5.91 -2.73 -36.24
CA GLN A 28 5.60 -1.65 -35.30
C GLN A 28 4.99 -2.18 -34.00
N ARG A 29 4.04 -3.13 -34.08
CA ARG A 29 3.47 -3.78 -32.88
C ARG A 29 4.51 -4.53 -32.06
N GLN A 30 5.42 -5.26 -32.72
CA GLN A 30 6.46 -6.01 -32.02
C GLN A 30 7.45 -5.07 -31.32
N GLN A 31 7.87 -4.00 -32.01
CA GLN A 31 8.72 -2.97 -31.44
C GLN A 31 8.04 -2.28 -30.24
N ALA A 32 6.74 -1.98 -30.34
CA ALA A 32 5.96 -1.44 -29.24
C ALA A 32 5.93 -2.37 -28.02
N ALA A 33 5.70 -3.67 -28.23
CA ALA A 33 5.73 -4.66 -27.17
C ALA A 33 7.12 -4.72 -26.49
N ASP A 34 8.20 -4.68 -27.27
CA ASP A 34 9.57 -4.68 -26.73
C ASP A 34 9.89 -3.40 -25.93
N ILE A 35 9.37 -2.24 -26.36
CA ILE A 35 9.52 -0.98 -25.63
C ILE A 35 8.82 -1.07 -24.28
N LEU A 36 7.56 -1.53 -24.25
CA LEU A 36 6.78 -1.69 -23.02
C LEU A 36 7.43 -2.71 -22.07
N LEU A 37 7.91 -3.83 -22.59
CA LEU A 37 8.64 -4.84 -21.80
C LEU A 37 9.91 -4.28 -21.15
N ARG A 38 10.70 -3.50 -21.90
CA ARG A 38 11.92 -2.87 -21.38
C ARG A 38 11.63 -1.74 -20.40
N GLY A 39 10.44 -1.14 -20.46
CA GLY A 39 9.96 -0.16 -19.49
C GLY A 39 9.65 -0.79 -18.12
N GLY A 40 9.37 -2.09 -18.06
CA GLY A 40 9.10 -2.81 -16.81
C GLY A 40 7.89 -2.23 -16.08
N THR A 41 8.00 -2.05 -14.76
CA THR A 41 6.92 -1.48 -13.93
C THR A 41 6.54 -0.05 -14.32
N ALA A 42 7.44 0.72 -14.95
CA ALA A 42 7.12 2.06 -15.44
C ALA A 42 6.09 2.06 -16.60
N ALA A 43 5.90 0.92 -17.27
CA ALA A 43 4.89 0.78 -18.31
C ALA A 43 3.49 0.46 -17.77
N LEU A 44 3.35 0.15 -16.47
CA LEU A 44 2.08 -0.24 -15.86
C LEU A 44 0.93 0.76 -16.09
N PRO A 45 1.11 2.10 -16.00
CA PRO A 45 0.03 3.04 -16.26
C PRO A 45 -0.58 2.87 -17.65
N VAL A 46 0.27 2.73 -18.67
CA VAL A 46 -0.17 2.52 -20.06
C VAL A 46 -0.86 1.16 -20.22
N LEU A 47 -0.33 0.10 -19.59
CA LEU A 47 -0.89 -1.24 -19.69
C LEU A 47 -2.24 -1.36 -18.99
N VAL A 48 -2.41 -0.69 -17.84
CA VAL A 48 -3.67 -0.62 -17.09
C VAL A 48 -4.74 0.11 -17.89
N GLU A 49 -4.41 1.26 -18.48
CA GLU A 49 -5.29 2.00 -19.39
C GLU A 49 -5.78 1.13 -20.56
N LEU A 50 -4.86 0.39 -21.18
CA LEU A 50 -5.20 -0.55 -22.26
C LEU A 50 -6.15 -1.68 -21.82
N LEU A 51 -6.09 -2.12 -20.56
CA LEU A 51 -7.03 -3.11 -20.00
C LEU A 51 -8.41 -2.52 -19.73
N MET A 52 -8.46 -1.24 -19.35
CA MET A 52 -9.70 -0.51 -19.03
C MET A 52 -10.48 -0.08 -20.27
N GLN A 53 -9.84 -0.03 -21.44
CA GLN A 53 -10.52 0.31 -22.69
C GLN A 53 -11.72 -0.63 -22.95
N PRO A 54 -12.91 -0.07 -23.21
CA PRO A 54 -14.10 -0.86 -23.49
C PRO A 54 -13.95 -1.59 -24.82
N VAL A 55 -14.73 -2.66 -24.97
CA VAL A 55 -14.89 -3.33 -26.26
C VAL A 55 -15.48 -2.30 -27.25
N PRO A 56 -14.89 -2.12 -28.45
CA PRO A 56 -15.40 -1.17 -29.42
C PRO A 56 -16.84 -1.48 -29.82
N GLU A 57 -17.69 -0.46 -29.86
CA GLU A 57 -19.07 -0.55 -30.32
C GLU A 57 -19.08 -0.47 -31.86
N GLY A 58 -19.33 -1.59 -32.53
CA GLY A 58 -19.45 -1.62 -34.00
C GLY A 58 -19.26 -3.00 -34.61
N ASP A 59 -19.81 -3.19 -35.81
CA ASP A 59 -19.75 -4.44 -36.56
C ASP A 59 -18.47 -4.57 -37.41
N ASP A 60 -17.48 -3.66 -37.29
CA ASP A 60 -16.21 -3.77 -38.02
C ASP A 60 -15.36 -4.94 -37.46
N PRO A 61 -15.23 -6.05 -38.20
CA PRO A 61 -14.48 -7.21 -37.72
C PRO A 61 -12.99 -6.88 -37.51
N GLN A 62 -12.43 -5.93 -38.28
CA GLN A 62 -11.02 -5.56 -38.16
C GLN A 62 -10.75 -4.79 -36.87
N GLN A 63 -11.65 -3.92 -36.45
CA GLN A 63 -11.55 -3.24 -35.16
C GLN A 63 -11.64 -4.23 -33.99
N ALA A 64 -12.54 -5.22 -34.07
CA ALA A 64 -12.68 -6.25 -33.05
C ALA A 64 -11.43 -7.14 -32.95
N ILE A 65 -10.86 -7.58 -34.09
CA ILE A 65 -9.62 -8.37 -34.14
C ILE A 65 -8.46 -7.59 -33.50
N ARG A 66 -8.29 -6.32 -33.87
CA ARG A 66 -7.24 -5.46 -33.29
C ARG A 66 -7.40 -5.28 -31.79
N PHE A 67 -8.62 -5.08 -31.31
CA PHE A 67 -8.90 -4.97 -29.89
C PHE A 67 -8.48 -6.25 -29.14
N VAL A 68 -8.91 -7.42 -29.62
CA VAL A 68 -8.55 -8.72 -29.01
C VAL A 68 -7.04 -8.94 -29.02
N GLN A 69 -6.38 -8.64 -30.14
CA GLN A 69 -4.93 -8.79 -30.28
C GLN A 69 -4.17 -7.87 -29.31
N ARG A 70 -4.53 -6.59 -29.25
CA ARG A 70 -3.92 -5.62 -28.34
C ARG A 70 -4.13 -6.03 -26.88
N ARG A 71 -5.33 -6.49 -26.51
CA ARG A 71 -5.65 -6.96 -25.16
C ARG A 71 -4.84 -8.21 -24.79
N ARG A 72 -4.66 -9.15 -25.74
CA ARG A 72 -3.79 -10.31 -25.56
C ARG A 72 -2.34 -9.92 -25.33
N LEU A 73 -1.78 -9.02 -26.15
CA LEU A 73 -0.41 -8.54 -26.00
C LEU A 73 -0.21 -7.81 -24.67
N THR A 74 -1.16 -6.95 -24.29
CA THR A 74 -1.14 -6.23 -23.00
C THR A 74 -1.05 -7.21 -21.84
N ARG A 75 -1.91 -8.24 -21.80
CA ARG A 75 -1.86 -9.30 -20.77
C ARG A 75 -0.55 -10.09 -20.81
N GLN A 76 0.03 -10.35 -21.99
CA GLN A 76 1.33 -11.01 -22.09
C GLN A 76 2.47 -10.17 -21.53
N ILE A 77 2.45 -8.86 -21.76
CA ILE A 77 3.46 -7.93 -21.24
C ILE A 77 3.35 -7.84 -19.72
N ILE A 78 2.14 -7.63 -19.19
CA ILE A 78 1.89 -7.62 -17.73
C ILE A 78 2.36 -8.92 -17.10
N GLY A 79 2.01 -10.08 -17.69
CA GLY A 79 2.42 -11.39 -17.18
C GLY A 79 3.93 -11.64 -17.14
N ARG A 80 4.75 -10.80 -17.78
CA ARG A 80 6.22 -10.87 -17.72
C ARG A 80 6.83 -9.96 -16.65
N LEU A 81 6.03 -9.13 -15.97
CA LEU A 81 6.52 -8.25 -14.91
C LEU A 81 6.83 -9.00 -13.60
N GLY A 82 6.27 -10.21 -13.42
CA GLY A 82 6.56 -11.06 -12.26
C GLY A 82 6.16 -10.42 -10.93
N THR A 83 6.92 -10.74 -9.88
CA THR A 83 6.69 -10.23 -8.50
C THR A 83 6.82 -8.72 -8.41
N SER A 84 7.78 -8.11 -9.12
CA SER A 84 7.92 -6.65 -9.21
C SER A 84 6.66 -5.98 -9.76
N GLY A 85 5.99 -6.60 -10.74
CA GLY A 85 4.69 -6.15 -11.23
C GLY A 85 3.61 -6.23 -10.15
N THR A 86 3.58 -7.33 -9.39
CA THR A 86 2.63 -7.52 -8.28
C THR A 86 2.81 -6.45 -7.21
N GLU A 87 4.04 -6.23 -6.73
CA GLU A 87 4.33 -5.23 -5.69
C GLU A 87 4.04 -3.79 -6.15
N ALA A 88 4.36 -3.46 -7.40
CA ALA A 88 4.04 -2.15 -7.97
C ALA A 88 2.52 -1.90 -8.06
N LEU A 89 1.74 -2.91 -8.42
CA LEU A 89 0.28 -2.81 -8.48
C LEU A 89 -0.35 -2.76 -7.08
N ILE A 90 0.18 -3.51 -6.11
CA ILE A 90 -0.21 -3.42 -4.69
C ILE A 90 0.02 -2.01 -4.16
N SER A 91 1.17 -1.40 -4.48
CA SER A 91 1.48 -0.01 -4.13
C SER A 91 0.50 0.98 -4.76
N TRP A 92 0.10 0.76 -6.01
CA TRP A 92 -0.89 1.60 -6.69
C TRP A 92 -2.29 1.49 -6.04
N LEU A 93 -2.72 0.30 -5.61
CA LEU A 93 -3.95 0.14 -4.82
C LEU A 93 -3.92 0.88 -3.48
N GLY A 94 -2.74 1.15 -2.93
CA GLY A 94 -2.56 1.97 -1.73
C GLY A 94 -2.73 3.48 -1.95
N SER A 95 -2.81 3.93 -3.20
CA SER A 95 -2.95 5.35 -3.56
C SER A 95 -4.41 5.82 -3.57
N ALA A 96 -4.61 7.12 -3.82
CA ALA A 96 -5.93 7.74 -4.01
C ALA A 96 -6.44 7.69 -5.47
N ASP A 97 -5.74 6.98 -6.35
CA ASP A 97 -6.08 6.87 -7.78
C ASP A 97 -7.17 5.82 -8.05
N PHE A 98 -8.35 6.04 -7.46
CA PHE A 98 -9.44 5.07 -7.41
C PHE A 98 -10.04 4.77 -8.80
N ASP A 99 -9.94 5.71 -9.74
CA ASP A 99 -10.47 5.57 -11.09
C ASP A 99 -9.80 4.42 -11.85
N HIS A 100 -8.52 4.14 -11.58
CA HIS A 100 -7.76 3.10 -12.25
C HIS A 100 -7.84 1.72 -11.58
N PHE A 101 -8.47 1.62 -10.41
CA PHE A 101 -8.54 0.36 -9.66
C PHE A 101 -9.08 -0.82 -10.48
N PRO A 102 -10.11 -0.70 -11.32
CA PRO A 102 -10.57 -1.82 -12.14
C PRO A 102 -9.47 -2.40 -13.05
N GLY A 103 -8.65 -1.54 -13.66
CA GLY A 103 -7.55 -1.97 -14.51
C GLY A 103 -6.36 -2.51 -13.73
N VAL A 104 -6.05 -1.93 -12.56
CA VAL A 104 -5.02 -2.43 -11.63
C VAL A 104 -5.36 -3.84 -11.15
N ILE A 105 -6.62 -4.07 -10.75
CA ILE A 105 -7.11 -5.39 -10.33
C ILE A 105 -7.08 -6.38 -11.51
N ALA A 106 -7.45 -5.95 -12.71
CA ALA A 106 -7.34 -6.79 -13.91
C ALA A 106 -5.89 -7.15 -14.27
N ALA A 107 -4.92 -6.28 -13.96
CA ALA A 107 -3.50 -6.58 -14.12
C ALA A 107 -2.99 -7.55 -13.05
N LEU A 108 -3.44 -7.43 -11.80
CA LEU A 108 -3.17 -8.40 -10.74
C LEU A 108 -3.72 -9.78 -11.10
N ASP A 109 -4.94 -9.85 -11.64
CA ASP A 109 -5.55 -11.09 -12.12
C ASP A 109 -4.66 -11.83 -13.16
N VAL A 110 -4.05 -11.08 -14.08
CA VAL A 110 -3.08 -11.62 -15.05
C VAL A 110 -1.87 -12.23 -14.35
N LEU A 111 -1.33 -11.56 -13.33
CA LEU A 111 -0.14 -12.03 -12.59
C LEU A 111 -0.45 -13.26 -11.73
N VAL A 112 -1.66 -13.31 -11.15
CA VAL A 112 -2.17 -14.49 -10.43
C VAL A 112 -2.28 -15.69 -11.36
N ASP A 113 -2.81 -15.53 -12.56
CA ASP A 113 -2.85 -16.59 -13.59
C ASP A 113 -1.46 -17.04 -14.06
N ARG A 114 -0.42 -16.22 -13.88
CA ARG A 114 0.97 -16.54 -14.19
C ARG A 114 1.75 -17.12 -13.02
N GLY A 115 1.14 -17.29 -11.85
CA GLY A 115 1.83 -17.75 -10.65
C GLY A 115 2.90 -16.77 -10.16
N SER A 116 2.75 -15.48 -10.46
CA SER A 116 3.72 -14.41 -10.11
C SER A 116 3.46 -13.81 -8.71
N LEU A 117 2.83 -14.57 -7.83
CA LEU A 117 2.62 -14.17 -6.44
C LEU A 117 3.85 -14.54 -5.60
N PRO A 118 4.20 -13.73 -4.59
CA PRO A 118 5.14 -14.16 -3.56
C PRO A 118 4.61 -15.44 -2.89
N THR A 119 5.43 -16.48 -2.77
CA THR A 119 5.02 -17.73 -2.12
C THR A 119 4.88 -17.52 -0.61
N GLU A 120 3.79 -17.99 0.01
CA GLU A 120 3.57 -17.90 1.46
C GLU A 120 4.62 -18.64 2.31
N THR A 121 5.40 -19.53 1.71
CA THR A 121 6.59 -20.13 2.36
C THR A 121 7.77 -19.17 2.46
N SER A 122 7.62 -17.92 1.99
CA SER A 122 8.61 -16.89 2.20
C SER A 122 8.64 -16.48 3.68
N PRO A 123 9.84 -16.34 4.29
CA PRO A 123 9.97 -15.75 5.62
C PRO A 123 9.31 -14.36 5.73
N ASP A 124 9.04 -13.69 4.60
CA ASP A 124 8.44 -12.36 4.50
C ASP A 124 6.90 -12.32 4.57
N ALA A 125 6.22 -13.45 4.78
CA ALA A 125 4.75 -13.47 4.82
C ALA A 125 4.16 -12.61 5.95
N ALA A 126 4.89 -12.45 7.06
CA ALA A 126 4.50 -11.56 8.14
C ALA A 126 4.63 -10.08 7.74
N THR A 127 5.67 -9.74 6.98
CA THR A 127 6.09 -8.37 6.70
C THR A 127 5.44 -7.81 5.43
N SER A 128 5.11 -8.64 4.45
CA SER A 128 4.55 -8.24 3.14
C SER A 128 3.02 -8.18 3.12
N LEU A 129 2.43 -7.51 2.13
CA LEU A 129 0.99 -7.57 1.86
C LEU A 129 0.71 -8.60 0.77
N ALA A 130 -0.18 -9.55 1.05
CA ALA A 130 -0.68 -10.44 0.02
C ALA A 130 -1.67 -9.69 -0.89
N VAL A 131 -1.87 -10.20 -2.11
CA VAL A 131 -2.89 -9.63 -3.03
C VAL A 131 -4.28 -9.68 -2.40
N ALA A 132 -4.59 -10.72 -1.61
CA ALA A 132 -5.86 -10.80 -0.91
C ALA A 132 -6.05 -9.67 0.11
N ASP A 133 -5.00 -9.31 0.87
CA ASP A 133 -5.07 -8.26 1.91
C ASP A 133 -5.52 -6.94 1.29
N VAL A 134 -4.96 -6.55 0.14
CA VAL A 134 -5.24 -5.25 -0.50
C VAL A 134 -6.46 -5.23 -1.41
N LEU A 135 -7.13 -6.36 -1.59
CA LEU A 135 -8.39 -6.44 -2.34
C LEU A 135 -9.63 -6.38 -1.43
N LEU A 136 -9.48 -6.64 -0.12
CA LEU A 136 -10.60 -6.61 0.82
C LEU A 136 -11.27 -5.24 0.86
N GLY A 137 -10.50 -4.15 0.93
CA GLY A 137 -11.03 -2.78 0.84
C GLY A 137 -11.79 -2.54 -0.48
N PRO A 138 -11.12 -2.65 -1.65
CA PRO A 138 -11.75 -2.51 -2.97
C PRO A 138 -13.01 -3.36 -3.19
N ALA A 139 -13.12 -4.54 -2.57
CA ALA A 139 -14.27 -5.45 -2.70
C ALA A 139 -15.48 -5.07 -1.83
N LEU A 140 -15.25 -4.45 -0.67
CA LEU A 140 -16.24 -4.32 0.40
C LEU A 140 -16.63 -2.85 0.70
N ILE A 141 -15.77 -1.88 0.42
CA ILE A 141 -16.05 -0.45 0.68
C ILE A 141 -17.11 0.06 -0.33
N PRO A 142 -18.25 0.59 0.17
CA PRO A 142 -19.38 0.99 -0.69
C PRO A 142 -19.09 2.23 -1.56
N GLU A 143 -18.12 3.05 -1.19
CA GLU A 143 -17.72 4.27 -1.91
C GLU A 143 -16.99 3.97 -3.23
N PHE A 144 -16.38 2.79 -3.37
CA PHE A 144 -15.72 2.43 -4.64
C PHE A 144 -16.73 2.23 -5.77
N ALA A 145 -16.27 2.36 -7.02
CA ALA A 145 -17.12 2.07 -8.17
C ALA A 145 -17.56 0.59 -8.20
N ALA A 146 -18.74 0.32 -8.74
CA ALA A 146 -19.24 -1.06 -8.86
C ALA A 146 -18.28 -1.98 -9.64
N ALA A 147 -17.66 -1.45 -10.70
CA ALA A 147 -16.65 -2.17 -11.48
C ALA A 147 -15.44 -2.60 -10.63
N THR A 148 -14.96 -1.72 -9.74
CA THR A 148 -13.88 -2.03 -8.78
C THR A 148 -14.29 -3.13 -7.83
N ARG A 149 -15.46 -3.01 -7.20
CA ARG A 149 -15.97 -4.04 -6.27
C ARG A 149 -16.13 -5.40 -6.94
N THR A 150 -16.73 -5.45 -8.12
CA THR A 150 -16.93 -6.70 -8.85
C THR A 150 -15.60 -7.34 -9.25
N ALA A 151 -14.66 -6.56 -9.76
CA ALA A 151 -13.33 -7.07 -10.13
C ALA A 151 -12.58 -7.61 -8.91
N ALA A 152 -12.58 -6.87 -7.79
CA ALA A 152 -11.91 -7.29 -6.56
C ALA A 152 -12.52 -8.56 -5.96
N ARG A 153 -13.86 -8.66 -5.91
CA ARG A 153 -14.57 -9.85 -5.44
C ARG A 153 -14.25 -11.08 -6.28
N SER A 154 -14.29 -10.94 -7.61
CA SER A 154 -13.97 -12.05 -8.52
C SER A 154 -12.53 -12.52 -8.35
N LEU A 155 -11.57 -11.61 -8.13
CA LEU A 155 -10.18 -11.98 -7.90
C LEU A 155 -9.97 -12.62 -6.52
N LEU A 156 -10.63 -12.11 -5.47
CA LEU A 156 -10.60 -12.74 -4.13
C LEU A 156 -11.15 -14.17 -4.16
N ASP A 157 -12.26 -14.39 -4.85
CA ASP A 157 -12.87 -15.71 -5.00
C ASP A 157 -11.91 -16.68 -5.71
N LYS A 158 -11.31 -16.25 -6.84
CA LYS A 158 -10.26 -17.01 -7.54
C LYS A 158 -9.06 -17.33 -6.62
N LEU A 159 -8.63 -16.40 -5.78
CA LEU A 159 -7.52 -16.63 -4.85
C LEU A 159 -7.90 -17.65 -3.78
N ALA A 160 -9.12 -17.59 -3.25
CA ALA A 160 -9.64 -18.57 -2.29
C ALA A 160 -9.75 -19.97 -2.91
N GLU A 161 -10.30 -20.11 -4.12
CA GLU A 161 -10.37 -21.37 -4.86
C GLU A 161 -9.00 -22.02 -5.07
N ARG A 162 -7.98 -21.18 -5.33
CA ARG A 162 -6.59 -21.61 -5.53
C ARG A 162 -5.80 -21.79 -4.24
N LYS A 163 -6.42 -21.56 -3.07
CA LYS A 163 -5.77 -21.63 -1.75
C LYS A 163 -4.60 -20.65 -1.60
N LEU A 164 -4.74 -19.49 -2.24
CA LEU A 164 -3.81 -18.35 -2.17
C LEU A 164 -4.37 -17.22 -1.30
N ALA A 165 -5.54 -17.45 -0.69
CA ALA A 165 -6.19 -16.58 0.28
C ALA A 165 -6.96 -17.46 1.29
N PRO A 166 -7.28 -16.94 2.48
CA PRO A 166 -8.18 -17.60 3.41
C PRO A 166 -9.51 -17.97 2.75
N PRO A 167 -10.15 -19.10 3.14
CA PRO A 167 -11.46 -19.49 2.60
C PRO A 167 -12.55 -18.46 2.90
N ASP A 168 -12.35 -17.65 3.94
CA ASP A 168 -13.22 -16.54 4.31
C ASP A 168 -13.26 -15.42 3.23
N CYS A 169 -12.30 -15.40 2.31
CA CYS A 169 -12.28 -14.47 1.17
C CYS A 169 -13.16 -14.93 0.00
N ALA A 170 -13.68 -16.16 0.01
CA ALA A 170 -14.61 -16.65 -1.00
C ALA A 170 -15.92 -15.85 -0.97
N GLU A 171 -16.58 -15.70 -2.12
CA GLU A 171 -17.74 -14.81 -2.29
C GLU A 171 -18.85 -15.06 -1.27
N GLU A 172 -19.11 -16.33 -0.96
CA GLU A 172 -20.13 -16.78 0.00
C GLU A 172 -19.88 -16.31 1.45
N ASN A 173 -18.62 -16.05 1.83
CA ASN A 173 -18.21 -15.70 3.20
C ASN A 173 -17.78 -14.22 3.34
N LEU A 174 -17.67 -13.52 2.22
CA LEU A 174 -17.09 -12.19 2.15
C LEU A 174 -18.08 -11.09 2.57
N THR A 175 -18.01 -10.72 3.85
CA THR A 175 -18.80 -9.63 4.46
C THR A 175 -17.88 -8.52 4.98
N PRO A 176 -18.39 -7.30 5.24
CA PRO A 176 -17.61 -6.25 5.89
C PRO A 176 -17.00 -6.69 7.23
N ALA A 177 -17.73 -7.47 8.04
CA ALA A 177 -17.21 -7.99 9.30
C ALA A 177 -16.04 -8.98 9.08
N THR A 178 -16.13 -9.82 8.06
CA THR A 178 -15.03 -10.70 7.63
C THR A 178 -13.81 -9.87 7.20
N GLY A 179 -14.02 -8.83 6.38
CA GLY A 179 -12.98 -7.90 5.95
C GLY A 179 -12.29 -7.22 7.13
N CYS A 180 -13.06 -6.64 8.05
CA CYS A 180 -12.56 -6.02 9.28
C CYS A 180 -11.67 -6.98 10.09
N ARG A 181 -12.14 -8.21 10.33
CA ARG A 181 -11.39 -9.21 11.10
C ARG A 181 -10.08 -9.59 10.42
N LEU A 182 -10.11 -9.90 9.12
CA LEU A 182 -8.91 -10.33 8.38
C LEU A 182 -7.87 -9.21 8.31
N LEU A 183 -8.31 -7.99 7.96
CA LEU A 183 -7.43 -6.83 7.90
C LEU A 183 -6.87 -6.45 9.27
N ALA A 184 -7.69 -6.46 10.32
CA ALA A 184 -7.23 -6.17 11.68
C ALA A 184 -6.18 -7.20 12.15
N ALA A 185 -6.41 -8.49 11.86
CA ALA A 185 -5.43 -9.52 12.19
C ALA A 185 -4.11 -9.36 11.43
N LYS A 186 -4.15 -8.95 10.15
CA LYS A 186 -2.94 -8.68 9.36
C LYS A 186 -2.23 -7.41 9.85
N LEU A 187 -2.99 -6.36 10.16
CA LEU A 187 -2.45 -5.12 10.70
C LEU A 187 -1.79 -5.34 12.06
N ASP A 188 -2.42 -6.08 12.97
CA ASP A 188 -1.84 -6.41 14.27
C ASP A 188 -0.47 -7.09 14.12
N ARG A 189 -0.34 -8.08 13.23
CA ARG A 189 0.94 -8.73 12.92
C ARG A 189 1.97 -7.74 12.37
N LEU A 190 1.58 -6.89 11.42
CA LEU A 190 2.46 -5.86 10.86
C LEU A 190 2.91 -4.85 11.90
N LEU A 191 2.11 -4.59 12.93
CA LEU A 191 2.45 -3.65 14.00
C LEU A 191 3.34 -4.25 15.11
N THR A 192 3.74 -5.52 14.99
CA THR A 192 4.73 -6.15 15.86
C THR A 192 6.15 -6.04 15.30
N GLN A 193 7.17 -6.38 16.12
CA GLN A 193 8.56 -6.52 15.67
C GLN A 193 8.72 -7.51 14.49
N ALA A 194 7.92 -8.58 14.44
CA ALA A 194 7.94 -9.52 13.32
C ALA A 194 7.36 -8.94 12.01
N GLY A 195 6.72 -7.77 12.07
CA GLY A 195 6.22 -7.03 10.92
C GLY A 195 7.28 -6.13 10.27
N ILE A 196 8.46 -5.99 10.88
CA ILE A 196 9.58 -5.21 10.34
C ILE A 196 10.30 -6.05 9.27
N PRO A 197 10.37 -5.61 8.01
CA PRO A 197 11.08 -6.34 6.97
C PRO A 197 12.59 -6.37 7.22
N GLU A 198 13.23 -7.49 6.92
CA GLU A 198 14.69 -7.59 6.98
C GLU A 198 15.32 -6.72 5.88
N ALA A 199 16.31 -5.92 6.26
CA ALA A 199 17.05 -5.11 5.30
C ALA A 199 18.10 -5.94 4.56
N ASP A 200 18.31 -5.61 3.29
CA ASP A 200 19.43 -6.16 2.53
C ASP A 200 20.74 -5.65 3.15
N SER A 201 21.53 -6.57 3.71
CA SER A 201 22.82 -6.27 4.34
C SER A 201 23.96 -6.07 3.33
N LEU A 202 23.64 -5.93 2.03
CA LEU A 202 24.60 -5.86 0.93
C LEU A 202 24.91 -4.45 0.41
N SER A 203 24.59 -3.38 1.14
CA SER A 203 25.11 -2.05 0.83
C SER A 203 26.59 -1.91 1.24
N ASP A 204 27.47 -2.74 0.65
CA ASP A 204 28.91 -2.53 0.63
C ASP A 204 29.21 -1.36 -0.32
N GLY A 205 29.16 -0.15 0.24
CA GLY A 205 29.28 1.10 -0.51
C GLY A 205 30.01 2.19 0.26
N ASN A 206 31.23 1.90 0.70
CA ASN A 206 32.31 2.84 1.04
C ASN A 206 31.92 4.30 1.31
N THR A 207 31.49 4.61 2.54
CA THR A 207 31.55 5.97 3.09
C THR A 207 32.27 5.96 4.43
N ALA A 208 33.47 6.55 4.42
CA ALA A 208 34.13 7.01 5.63
C ALA A 208 33.18 7.99 6.34
N GLY A 209 32.58 7.60 7.48
CA GLY A 209 31.82 8.51 8.34
C GLY A 209 30.57 7.97 9.04
N GLY A 210 30.11 6.75 8.75
CA GLY A 210 28.95 6.13 9.39
C GLY A 210 28.45 4.97 8.54
N LEU A 211 28.01 3.88 9.16
CA LEU A 211 27.35 2.79 8.42
C LEU A 211 26.06 3.37 7.81
N PRO A 212 25.79 3.18 6.50
CA PRO A 212 24.49 3.54 5.94
C PRO A 212 23.40 2.82 6.72
N GLU A 213 22.31 3.52 7.05
CA GLU A 213 21.18 2.86 7.68
C GLU A 213 20.67 1.73 6.77
N PRO A 214 20.37 0.55 7.34
CA PRO A 214 19.82 -0.55 6.57
C PRO A 214 18.51 -0.12 5.90
N THR A 215 18.35 -0.42 4.61
CA THR A 215 17.12 -0.08 3.86
C THR A 215 16.55 -1.30 3.16
N VAL A 216 15.25 -1.24 2.87
CA VAL A 216 14.51 -2.22 2.07
C VAL A 216 13.97 -1.57 0.81
N GLU A 217 14.05 -2.29 -0.29
CA GLU A 217 13.42 -1.88 -1.54
C GLU A 217 11.90 -1.89 -1.39
N GLN A 218 11.24 -0.80 -1.75
CA GLN A 218 9.78 -0.68 -1.77
C GLN A 218 9.32 -0.02 -3.07
N TYR A 219 8.18 -0.47 -3.59
CA TYR A 219 7.45 0.25 -4.63
C TYR A 219 6.55 1.31 -4.00
N LEU A 220 6.63 2.53 -4.52
CA LEU A 220 5.79 3.65 -4.14
C LEU A 220 5.10 4.24 -5.36
N TRP A 221 3.78 4.31 -5.33
CA TRP A 221 3.03 5.09 -6.31
C TRP A 221 3.26 6.59 -6.08
N VAL A 222 3.83 7.27 -7.07
CA VAL A 222 4.10 8.71 -7.01
C VAL A 222 3.08 9.45 -7.86
N ALA A 223 2.15 10.16 -7.21
CA ALA A 223 1.06 10.85 -7.89
C ALA A 223 1.55 11.87 -8.93
N GLN A 224 2.66 12.57 -8.65
CA GLN A 224 3.23 13.60 -9.53
C GLN A 224 3.74 13.04 -10.86
N THR A 225 4.21 11.79 -10.86
CA THR A 225 4.73 11.10 -12.06
C THR A 225 3.78 10.03 -12.57
N SER A 226 2.65 9.81 -11.88
CA SER A 226 1.61 8.81 -12.15
C SER A 226 2.19 7.43 -12.50
N ARG A 227 3.17 6.99 -11.70
CA ARG A 227 3.87 5.71 -11.90
C ARG A 227 4.38 5.14 -10.58
N PRO A 228 4.62 3.82 -10.52
CA PRO A 228 5.35 3.22 -9.44
C PRO A 228 6.85 3.57 -9.56
N GLU A 229 7.44 4.01 -8.46
CA GLU A 229 8.88 4.25 -8.32
C GLU A 229 9.46 3.36 -7.22
N ILE A 230 10.68 2.89 -7.44
CA ILE A 230 11.43 2.16 -6.41
C ILE A 230 12.04 3.18 -5.45
N ARG A 231 11.87 2.93 -4.15
CA ARG A 231 12.46 3.70 -3.06
C ARG A 231 13.09 2.73 -2.05
N TYR A 232 14.23 3.13 -1.51
CA TYR A 232 14.89 2.41 -0.43
C TYR A 232 14.52 3.11 0.86
N LEU A 233 13.81 2.41 1.73
CA LEU A 233 13.26 2.97 2.97
C LEU A 233 13.83 2.24 4.17
N PRO A 234 13.98 2.91 5.33
CA PRO A 234 14.19 2.22 6.59
C PRO A 234 13.10 1.14 6.79
N PRO A 235 13.42 -0.02 7.39
CA PRO A 235 12.46 -1.11 7.61
C PRO A 235 11.17 -0.68 8.31
N THR A 236 11.27 0.18 9.32
CA THR A 236 10.10 0.74 10.03
C THR A 236 9.23 1.60 9.12
N ALA A 237 9.84 2.37 8.21
CA ALA A 237 9.11 3.15 7.24
C ALA A 237 8.39 2.25 6.20
N ALA A 238 9.04 1.17 5.76
CA ALA A 238 8.42 0.20 4.87
C ALA A 238 7.23 -0.53 5.51
N ARG A 239 7.35 -0.91 6.79
CA ARG A 239 6.23 -1.42 7.59
C ARG A 239 5.10 -0.41 7.71
N GLY A 240 5.42 0.84 8.05
CA GLY A 240 4.44 1.93 8.17
C GLY A 240 3.66 2.15 6.88
N LEU A 241 4.28 2.08 5.70
CA LEU A 241 3.57 2.13 4.42
C LEU A 241 2.50 1.05 4.28
N ARG A 242 2.87 -0.19 4.61
CA ARG A 242 1.98 -1.35 4.50
C ARG A 242 0.86 -1.26 5.53
N ALA A 243 1.18 -0.86 6.76
CA ALA A 243 0.22 -0.62 7.83
C ALA A 243 -0.76 0.50 7.48
N GLY A 244 -0.29 1.60 6.90
CA GLY A 244 -1.11 2.72 6.44
C GLY A 244 -2.12 2.32 5.38
N HIS A 245 -1.74 1.46 4.44
CA HIS A 245 -2.66 0.88 3.46
C HIS A 245 -3.81 0.14 4.16
N LEU A 246 -3.50 -0.79 5.07
CA LEU A 246 -4.53 -1.55 5.78
C LEU A 246 -5.38 -0.67 6.70
N ALA A 247 -4.78 0.34 7.34
CA ALA A 247 -5.49 1.28 8.19
C ALA A 247 -6.51 2.13 7.41
N ARG A 248 -6.16 2.56 6.19
CA ARG A 248 -7.09 3.21 5.26
C ARG A 248 -8.27 2.30 4.96
N ASP A 249 -8.00 1.04 4.61
CA ASP A 249 -9.06 0.10 4.23
C ASP A 249 -9.97 -0.26 5.42
N LEU A 250 -9.40 -0.50 6.60
CA LEU A 250 -10.16 -0.69 7.84
C LEU A 250 -11.04 0.52 8.18
N SER A 251 -10.52 1.73 8.00
CA SER A 251 -11.29 2.96 8.21
C SER A 251 -12.45 3.07 7.21
N GLY A 252 -12.19 2.81 5.92
CA GLY A 252 -13.20 2.86 4.86
C GLY A 252 -14.28 1.77 5.00
N LEU A 253 -13.95 0.62 5.60
CA LEU A 253 -14.94 -0.40 5.94
C LEU A 253 -15.84 -0.01 7.12
N GLY A 254 -15.50 1.06 7.86
CA GLY A 254 -16.24 1.48 9.04
C GLY A 254 -16.12 0.49 10.20
N CYS A 255 -14.96 -0.15 10.37
CA CYS A 255 -14.75 -1.10 11.48
C CYS A 255 -14.83 -0.36 12.83
N THR A 256 -15.73 -0.81 13.71
CA THR A 256 -15.98 -0.17 15.03
C THR A 256 -15.48 -0.99 16.22
N ASP A 257 -14.87 -2.16 15.98
CA ASP A 257 -14.26 -2.95 17.04
C ASP A 257 -13.13 -2.15 17.71
N GLU A 258 -13.15 -2.05 19.04
CA GLU A 258 -12.22 -1.19 19.78
C GLU A 258 -10.75 -1.55 19.52
N ALA A 259 -10.43 -2.84 19.42
CA ALA A 259 -9.06 -3.27 19.14
C ALA A 259 -8.64 -2.90 17.71
N ALA A 260 -9.51 -3.14 16.72
CA ALA A 260 -9.25 -2.74 15.33
C ALA A 260 -9.08 -1.22 15.20
N VAL A 261 -9.92 -0.43 15.86
CA VAL A 261 -9.81 1.04 15.88
C VAL A 261 -8.47 1.46 16.46
N ARG A 262 -8.03 0.89 17.59
CA ARG A 262 -6.71 1.23 18.17
C ARG A 262 -5.56 0.91 17.21
N LEU A 263 -5.61 -0.22 16.49
CA LEU A 263 -4.60 -0.57 15.50
C LEU A 263 -4.56 0.42 14.33
N VAL A 264 -5.73 0.87 13.86
CA VAL A 264 -5.84 1.90 12.82
C VAL A 264 -5.19 3.20 13.28
N LEU A 265 -5.56 3.70 14.47
CA LEU A 265 -5.01 4.94 15.02
C LEU A 265 -3.49 4.84 15.25
N LEU A 266 -3.00 3.68 15.69
CA LEU A 266 -1.58 3.41 15.87
C LEU A 266 -0.81 3.46 14.54
N ALA A 267 -1.34 2.84 13.49
CA ALA A 267 -0.74 2.86 12.15
C ALA A 267 -0.79 4.27 11.51
N GLN A 268 -1.88 5.01 11.71
CA GLN A 268 -2.01 6.40 11.27
C GLN A 268 -1.00 7.31 11.97
N ALA A 269 -0.83 7.16 13.28
CA ALA A 269 0.16 7.92 14.05
C ALA A 269 1.60 7.66 13.58
N GLU A 270 1.95 6.41 13.28
CA GLU A 270 3.27 6.11 12.71
C GLU A 270 3.46 6.70 11.31
N THR A 271 2.45 6.58 10.45
CA THR A 271 2.55 7.04 9.06
C THR A 271 2.61 8.56 8.91
N LEU A 272 2.16 9.31 9.92
CA LEU A 272 2.14 10.77 9.91
C LEU A 272 3.53 11.40 9.72
N ILE A 273 4.57 10.77 10.25
CA ILE A 273 5.96 11.26 10.19
C ILE A 273 6.89 10.34 9.40
N LEU A 274 6.32 9.42 8.61
CA LEU A 274 7.01 8.30 7.97
C LEU A 274 8.20 8.69 7.08
N PHE A 275 8.06 9.81 6.38
CA PHE A 275 9.03 10.28 5.38
C PHE A 275 9.86 11.46 5.86
N ALA A 276 9.85 11.73 7.16
CA ALA A 276 10.63 12.84 7.69
C ALA A 276 12.07 12.43 7.97
N ASP A 277 13.01 13.26 7.52
CA ASP A 277 14.44 13.05 7.74
C ASP A 277 14.82 13.16 9.23
N GLU A 278 14.11 14.00 10.00
CA GLU A 278 14.33 14.19 11.43
C GLU A 278 13.00 14.03 12.21
N PRO A 279 12.77 12.90 12.88
CA PRO A 279 11.50 12.60 13.54
C PRO A 279 11.07 13.64 14.58
N ALA A 280 12.00 14.23 15.34
CA ALA A 280 11.66 15.23 16.35
C ALA A 280 11.10 16.53 15.74
N SER A 281 11.81 17.06 14.74
CA SER A 281 11.36 18.22 13.97
C SER A 281 10.06 17.92 13.22
N ALA A 282 9.90 16.71 12.71
CA ALA A 282 8.69 16.26 12.04
C ALA A 282 7.49 16.24 12.97
N VAL A 283 7.64 15.59 14.14
CA VAL A 283 6.60 15.54 15.16
C VAL A 283 6.23 16.95 15.52
N ALA A 284 7.16 17.85 15.85
CA ALA A 284 6.88 19.23 16.24
C ALA A 284 6.20 20.09 15.15
N ALA A 285 6.46 19.81 13.87
CA ALA A 285 5.92 20.57 12.75
C ALA A 285 4.45 20.22 12.40
N VAL A 286 3.93 19.08 12.87
CA VAL A 286 2.54 18.69 12.59
C VAL A 286 1.56 19.70 13.21
N PRO A 287 0.58 20.24 12.45
CA PRO A 287 -0.46 21.09 13.03
C PRO A 287 -1.32 20.34 14.06
N ARG A 288 -1.79 21.05 15.09
CA ARG A 288 -2.62 20.49 16.16
C ARG A 288 -3.88 19.82 15.62
N GLU A 289 -4.51 20.42 14.62
CA GLU A 289 -5.74 19.92 14.01
C GLU A 289 -5.49 18.59 13.30
N VAL A 290 -4.35 18.46 12.62
CA VAL A 290 -3.93 17.22 11.93
C VAL A 290 -3.63 16.11 12.94
N LEU A 291 -3.03 16.45 14.09
CA LEU A 291 -2.82 15.49 15.18
C LEU A 291 -4.15 14.93 15.72
N ALA A 292 -5.13 15.80 15.97
CA ALA A 292 -6.45 15.39 16.44
C ALA A 292 -7.19 14.56 15.38
N GLU A 293 -7.12 14.95 14.11
CA GLU A 293 -7.73 14.23 12.99
C GLU A 293 -7.11 12.84 12.81
N THR A 294 -5.77 12.74 12.90
CA THR A 294 -5.04 11.45 12.81
C THR A 294 -5.47 10.48 13.92
N LEU A 295 -5.80 10.99 15.09
CA LEU A 295 -6.26 10.20 16.24
C LEU A 295 -7.79 10.19 16.42
N SER A 296 -8.54 10.58 15.39
CA SER A 296 -10.00 10.52 15.41
C SER A 296 -10.50 9.18 14.89
N GLY A 297 -11.14 8.41 15.77
CA GLY A 297 -11.85 7.19 15.39
C GLY A 297 -13.23 7.48 14.77
N PRO A 298 -14.07 6.45 14.55
CA PRO A 298 -15.41 6.61 13.98
C PRO A 298 -16.32 7.59 14.74
N SER A 299 -16.08 7.78 16.04
CA SER A 299 -16.82 8.69 16.92
C SER A 299 -16.14 10.05 17.12
N GLY A 300 -15.06 10.33 16.39
CA GLY A 300 -14.19 11.48 16.58
C GLY A 300 -13.06 11.25 17.59
N TYR A 301 -12.34 12.31 17.92
CA TYR A 301 -11.22 12.27 18.88
C TYR A 301 -11.70 12.04 20.32
N ASP A 302 -11.10 11.06 21.00
CA ASP A 302 -11.29 10.76 22.42
C ASP A 302 -9.93 10.59 23.11
N SER A 303 -9.65 11.42 24.11
CA SER A 303 -8.40 11.38 24.87
C SER A 303 -8.18 10.07 25.63
N ARG A 304 -9.25 9.35 26.01
CA ARG A 304 -9.14 8.01 26.62
C ARG A 304 -8.61 7.01 25.61
N VAL A 305 -9.18 6.99 24.40
CA VAL A 305 -8.73 6.13 23.32
C VAL A 305 -7.29 6.47 22.93
N ALA A 306 -6.94 7.76 22.84
CA ALA A 306 -5.56 8.17 22.57
C ALA A 306 -4.59 7.71 23.67
N ALA A 307 -4.98 7.71 24.95
CA ALA A 307 -4.14 7.17 26.03
C ALA A 307 -3.93 5.65 25.91
N GLU A 308 -4.95 4.90 25.51
CA GLU A 308 -4.83 3.47 25.23
C GLU A 308 -3.93 3.19 24.01
N VAL A 309 -4.02 4.02 22.95
CA VAL A 309 -3.13 3.92 21.79
C VAL A 309 -1.68 4.23 22.16
N LEU A 310 -1.44 5.17 23.08
CA LEU A 310 -0.09 5.45 23.59
C LEU A 310 0.49 4.22 24.30
N ASP A 311 -0.28 3.59 25.19
CA ASP A 311 0.15 2.37 25.88
C ASP A 311 0.43 1.23 24.91
N GLU A 312 -0.38 1.12 23.85
CA GLU A 312 -0.21 0.11 22.79
C GLU A 312 1.08 0.37 21.98
N ALA A 313 1.38 1.64 21.67
CA ALA A 313 2.61 2.05 21.00
C ALA A 313 3.85 1.75 21.83
N VAL A 314 3.79 2.00 23.15
CA VAL A 314 4.87 1.67 24.10
C VAL A 314 5.08 0.15 24.13
N THR A 315 4.00 -0.63 24.25
CA THR A 315 4.04 -2.10 24.32
C THR A 315 4.60 -2.72 23.05
N ARG A 316 4.35 -2.12 21.88
CA ARG A 316 4.85 -2.59 20.58
C ARG A 316 6.21 -2.01 20.21
N GLU A 317 6.82 -1.21 21.08
CA GLU A 317 8.09 -0.54 20.83
C GLU A 317 8.04 0.30 19.53
N MET A 318 7.03 1.17 19.42
CA MET A 318 6.81 2.07 18.29
C MET A 318 7.03 3.55 18.67
N PRO A 319 8.29 4.01 18.83
CA PRO A 319 8.58 5.38 19.26
C PRO A 319 7.96 6.49 18.41
N PRO A 320 7.96 6.42 17.05
CA PRO A 320 7.32 7.44 16.21
C PRO A 320 5.84 7.66 16.54
N ALA A 321 5.08 6.58 16.65
CA ALA A 321 3.66 6.64 16.98
C ALA A 321 3.42 7.10 18.43
N ALA A 322 4.21 6.60 19.37
CA ALA A 322 4.12 7.01 20.77
C ALA A 322 4.35 8.52 20.94
N ALA A 323 5.32 9.10 20.22
CA ALA A 323 5.59 10.53 20.25
C ALA A 323 4.44 11.38 19.68
N VAL A 324 3.89 10.99 18.53
CA VAL A 324 2.71 11.64 17.93
C VAL A 324 1.52 11.61 18.89
N VAL A 325 1.27 10.46 19.54
CA VAL A 325 0.14 10.30 20.46
C VAL A 325 0.36 11.09 21.76
N ALA A 326 1.57 11.04 22.34
CA ALA A 326 1.93 11.82 23.52
C ALA A 326 1.76 13.33 23.28
N ARG A 327 2.28 13.82 22.15
CA ARG A 327 2.09 15.22 21.74
C ARG A 327 0.61 15.58 21.61
N THR A 328 -0.18 14.73 20.97
CA THR A 328 -1.62 14.97 20.79
C THR A 328 -2.35 15.08 22.13
N LEU A 329 -2.08 14.16 23.06
CA LEU A 329 -2.62 14.18 24.43
C LEU A 329 -2.22 15.45 25.18
N ARG A 330 -0.97 15.90 25.05
CA ARG A 330 -0.48 17.14 25.68
C ARG A 330 -1.22 18.37 25.14
N GLU A 331 -1.39 18.47 23.82
CA GLU A 331 -2.06 19.62 23.19
C GLU A 331 -3.58 19.63 23.39
N HIS A 332 -4.18 18.48 23.69
CA HIS A 332 -5.61 18.32 23.94
C HIS A 332 -5.94 18.00 25.40
N ALA A 333 -5.00 18.16 26.34
CA ALA A 333 -5.24 17.87 27.76
C ALA A 333 -6.43 18.63 28.38
N GLY A 334 -6.86 19.74 27.77
CA GLY A 334 -8.06 20.47 28.16
C GLY A 334 -9.39 19.76 27.87
N THR A 335 -9.40 18.66 27.09
CA THR A 335 -10.62 17.92 26.71
C THR A 335 -10.92 16.72 27.62
N ALA A 336 -10.02 16.36 28.54
CA ALA A 336 -10.22 15.23 29.46
C ALA A 336 -9.54 15.46 30.83
N PRO A 337 -10.04 14.84 31.92
CA PRO A 337 -9.36 14.85 33.21
C PRO A 337 -7.93 14.29 33.11
N LEU A 338 -6.94 15.03 33.65
CA LEU A 338 -5.54 14.62 33.68
C LEU A 338 -5.31 13.25 34.34
N THR A 339 -6.19 12.84 35.25
CA THR A 339 -6.14 11.52 35.91
C THR A 339 -6.31 10.35 34.94
N LEU A 340 -6.94 10.56 33.78
CA LEU A 340 -7.14 9.53 32.76
C LEU A 340 -5.91 9.34 31.87
N ILE A 341 -5.21 10.43 31.54
CA ILE A 341 -4.11 10.42 30.55
C ILE A 341 -2.72 10.32 31.18
N ARG A 342 -2.56 10.81 32.42
CA ARG A 342 -1.26 10.88 33.11
C ARG A 342 -0.58 9.51 33.26
N PRO A 343 -1.27 8.40 33.60
CA PRO A 343 -0.60 7.11 33.74
C PRO A 343 0.10 6.65 32.46
N SER A 344 -0.54 6.83 31.30
CA SER A 344 0.01 6.44 30.00
C SER A 344 1.19 7.32 29.59
N LEU A 345 1.10 8.65 29.81
CA LEU A 345 2.22 9.58 29.59
C LEU A 345 3.43 9.22 30.47
N VAL A 346 3.21 8.95 31.76
CA VAL A 346 4.28 8.53 32.67
C VAL A 346 4.90 7.20 32.21
N ARG A 347 4.10 6.23 31.76
CA ARG A 347 4.66 4.99 31.19
C ARG A 347 5.48 5.26 29.93
N ALA A 348 5.05 6.16 29.06
CA ALA A 348 5.79 6.50 27.85
C ALA A 348 7.19 7.07 28.14
N THR A 349 7.39 7.80 29.25
CA THR A 349 8.74 8.26 29.67
C THR A 349 9.72 7.13 29.96
N SER A 350 9.25 5.89 30.15
CA SER A 350 10.12 4.73 30.36
C SER A 350 10.65 4.12 29.05
N MET A 351 10.17 4.55 27.88
CA MET A 351 10.74 4.14 26.60
C MET A 351 12.16 4.67 26.44
N ALA A 352 13.05 3.85 25.89
CA ALA A 352 14.41 4.23 25.52
C ALA A 352 14.42 5.04 24.21
N SER A 353 13.71 6.18 24.19
CA SER A 353 13.63 7.08 23.03
C SER A 353 13.51 8.52 23.50
N ASP A 354 14.54 9.33 23.19
CA ASP A 354 14.56 10.76 23.52
C ASP A 354 13.37 11.51 22.90
N LEU A 355 12.93 11.08 21.72
CA LEU A 355 11.74 11.59 21.05
C LEU A 355 10.49 11.45 21.91
N VAL A 356 10.26 10.24 22.45
CA VAL A 356 9.08 9.96 23.28
C VAL A 356 9.19 10.67 24.63
N GLN A 357 10.38 10.66 25.24
CA GLN A 357 10.63 11.32 26.53
C GLN A 357 10.45 12.84 26.47
N PHE A 358 10.71 13.47 25.32
CA PHE A 358 10.47 14.89 25.11
C PHE A 358 8.97 15.23 24.98
N GLU A 359 8.20 14.34 24.35
CA GLU A 359 6.77 14.59 24.09
C GLU A 359 5.84 14.19 25.25
N ALA A 360 6.23 13.21 26.06
CA ALA A 360 5.43 12.63 27.17
C ALA A 360 5.51 13.44 28.48
#